data_AF-E3EJQ5-F1
#
_entry.id   AF-E3EJQ5-F1
#
_cell.length_a   1.000
_cell.length_b   1.000
_cell.length_c   1.000
_cell.angle_alpha   90.00
_cell.angle_beta   90.00
_cell.angle_gamma   90.00
#
_symmetry.space_group_name_H-M   'P 1'
#
loop_
_entity.id
_entity.type
_entity.pdbx_description
1 polymer ?
#
loop_
_entity_poly.entity_id
_entity_poly.type
_entity_poly.pdbx_seq_one_letter_code
_entity_poly.pdbx_strand_id
1 'polypeptide(L)'
;MDMTQVYSYCQAAKYVRKIQNCNKKEFEDRIRKAFGRINNIQISHEYLDDSMICCTCIVDSFCNDIYLCVDITKKDGKISVVRVSVSVNYCFYLDPKSFTKVVHVSHDDLDGRSPLILSRIAFSDKELITKACSYSRVDEIVKDMLNNELEKETTLMFITDISPSPEVLSRIHDMVQEGYRILLLDHHDAKPEVPVSEYKSWMKLDQTYPDGRGTAATGMYYDFLCANDLIKPTPILEDYIELVRLFDTWEWEEPENLRAKRLNDYFFMSHWEEFDKQVLLRLTSPEIIRETTAQYEAGVRTLFTFDENIEYMLDVEHKRIQGYCKKKKNQMKLLHGNVDSTDRMYKYGVVFAEKYQSEAGNFLCKEFMDEMDFVVLIDAGSKKMSLRRHKHKPVNVGAIALSLGGGGRPATAGCPLNEKTKHLFLDPLLVF
;
A
#
# COMPACT_ATOMS: atom_id res chain seq x y z
N MET A 1 -7.76 -1.32 24.84
CA MET A 1 -6.58 -1.00 25.67
C MET A 1 -6.57 -1.97 26.82
N ASP A 2 -5.62 -2.89 26.76
CA ASP A 2 -5.13 -3.54 27.97
C ASP A 2 -4.70 -2.42 28.94
N MET A 3 -5.20 -2.46 30.17
CA MET A 3 -4.89 -1.48 31.24
C MET A 3 -3.40 -1.17 31.34
N THR A 4 -2.54 -2.10 30.91
CA THR A 4 -1.09 -2.02 30.87
C THR A 4 -0.52 -0.90 29.97
N GLN A 5 -1.16 -0.55 28.84
CA GLN A 5 -0.63 0.48 27.91
C GLN A 5 -0.95 1.93 28.35
N VAL A 6 -2.18 2.26 28.75
CA VAL A 6 -2.39 3.59 29.36
C VAL A 6 -1.72 3.68 30.72
N TYR A 7 -1.53 2.58 31.43
CA TYR A 7 -0.66 2.58 32.59
C TYR A 7 0.76 2.99 32.20
N SER A 8 1.36 2.42 31.15
CA SER A 8 2.70 2.82 30.71
C SER A 8 2.78 4.27 30.25
N TYR A 9 1.77 4.80 29.53
CA TYR A 9 1.71 6.22 29.14
C TYR A 9 1.49 7.16 30.33
N CYS A 10 0.64 6.79 31.29
CA CYS A 10 0.48 7.52 32.54
C CYS A 10 1.77 7.51 33.38
N GLN A 11 2.55 6.42 33.34
CA GLN A 11 3.86 6.34 33.98
C GLN A 11 4.89 7.20 33.26
N ALA A 12 4.90 7.23 31.92
CA ALA A 12 5.72 8.14 31.13
C ALA A 12 5.39 9.60 31.47
N ALA A 13 4.11 9.97 31.52
CA ALA A 13 3.67 11.31 31.93
C ALA A 13 4.11 11.66 33.37
N LYS A 14 4.04 10.70 34.31
CA LYS A 14 4.56 10.87 35.68
C LYS A 14 6.09 11.06 35.70
N TYR A 15 6.82 10.42 34.81
CA TYR A 15 8.26 10.61 34.66
C TYR A 15 8.57 12.01 34.09
N VAL A 16 7.88 12.41 33.01
CA VAL A 16 8.04 13.72 32.38
C VAL A 16 7.75 14.86 33.35
N ARG A 17 6.71 14.75 34.20
CA ARG A 17 6.41 15.74 35.26
C ARG A 17 7.57 16.00 36.22
N LYS A 18 8.49 15.04 36.39
CA LYS A 18 9.63 15.17 37.31
C LYS A 18 10.86 15.82 36.66
N ILE A 19 10.82 16.13 35.36
CA ILE A 19 11.94 16.76 34.68
C ILE A 19 12.07 18.22 35.12
N GLN A 20 13.22 18.56 35.67
CA GLN A 20 13.55 19.88 36.19
C GLN A 20 15.00 20.21 35.85
N ASN A 21 15.30 21.52 35.72
CA ASN A 21 16.67 22.05 35.62
C ASN A 21 17.54 21.41 34.53
N CYS A 22 16.99 21.20 33.35
CA CYS A 22 17.72 20.62 32.21
C CYS A 22 17.79 21.59 31.03
N ASN A 23 18.74 21.38 30.11
CA ASN A 23 18.75 22.13 28.86
C ASN A 23 17.77 21.50 27.84
N LYS A 24 17.53 22.17 26.71
CA LYS A 24 16.58 21.71 25.67
C LYS A 24 16.88 20.29 25.16
N LYS A 25 18.14 19.98 24.89
CA LYS A 25 18.55 18.67 24.36
C LYS A 25 18.30 17.57 25.39
N GLU A 26 18.72 17.80 26.64
CA GLU A 26 18.46 16.88 27.76
C GLU A 26 16.96 16.68 28.02
N PHE A 27 16.15 17.72 27.84
CA PHE A 27 14.71 17.64 27.95
C PHE A 27 14.11 16.70 26.90
N GLU A 28 14.46 16.89 25.62
CA GLU A 28 14.01 16.05 24.50
C GLU A 28 14.47 14.59 24.66
N ASP A 29 15.73 14.37 25.05
CA ASP A 29 16.28 13.02 25.29
C ASP A 29 15.55 12.31 26.43
N ARG A 30 15.20 13.03 27.50
CA ARG A 30 14.45 12.48 28.64
C ARG A 30 12.99 12.19 28.28
N ILE A 31 12.36 12.99 27.42
CA ILE A 31 11.03 12.67 26.87
C ILE A 31 11.12 11.39 26.07
N ARG A 32 12.04 11.28 25.10
CA ARG A 32 12.20 10.07 24.28
C ARG A 32 12.45 8.83 25.15
N LYS A 33 13.29 8.96 26.18
CA LYS A 33 13.54 7.89 27.15
C LYS A 33 12.29 7.48 27.95
N ALA A 34 11.44 8.44 28.31
CA ALA A 34 10.20 8.17 29.06
C ALA A 34 9.21 7.30 28.29
N PHE A 35 9.19 7.43 26.96
CA PHE A 35 8.29 6.71 26.06
C PHE A 35 8.89 5.42 25.46
N GLY A 36 10.17 5.11 25.73
CA GLY A 36 10.76 3.80 25.43
C GLY A 36 10.87 3.48 23.93
N ARG A 37 10.54 2.24 23.55
CA ARG A 37 10.70 1.63 22.20
C ARG A 37 9.79 2.23 21.10
N ILE A 38 9.18 3.39 21.33
CA ILE A 38 8.29 3.99 20.35
C ILE A 38 9.14 4.79 19.37
N ASN A 39 9.23 4.30 18.14
CA ASN A 39 10.20 4.76 17.15
C ASN A 39 9.84 6.13 16.53
N ASN A 40 8.58 6.57 16.62
CA ASN A 40 8.09 7.81 16.02
C ASN A 40 7.56 8.79 17.07
N ILE A 41 8.48 9.50 17.72
CA ILE A 41 8.16 10.62 18.61
C ILE A 41 8.49 11.93 17.88
N GLN A 42 7.46 12.65 17.46
CA GLN A 42 7.59 14.03 17.00
C GLN A 42 7.41 14.98 18.18
N ILE A 43 8.34 15.92 18.34
CA ILE A 43 8.32 16.93 19.39
C ILE A 43 8.27 18.29 18.69
N SER A 44 7.14 18.99 18.80
CA SER A 44 7.02 20.38 18.37
C SER A 44 6.99 21.30 19.60
N HIS A 45 7.56 22.49 19.41
CA HIS A 45 7.60 23.54 20.44
C HIS A 45 6.82 24.73 19.93
N GLU A 46 5.78 25.12 20.64
CA GLU A 46 5.04 26.36 20.37
C GLU A 46 5.30 27.33 21.52
N TYR A 47 5.91 28.48 21.20
CA TYR A 47 6.27 29.50 22.17
C TYR A 47 5.09 30.43 22.40
N LEU A 48 4.53 30.43 23.60
CA LEU A 48 3.46 31.35 23.98
C LEU A 48 4.04 32.67 24.52
N ASP A 49 5.15 32.61 25.26
CA ASP A 49 6.00 33.74 25.65
C ASP A 49 7.41 33.29 26.08
N ASP A 50 8.26 34.21 26.58
CA ASP A 50 9.63 33.94 27.07
C ASP A 50 9.71 32.93 28.23
N SER A 51 8.58 32.62 28.87
CA SER A 51 8.47 31.83 30.09
C SER A 51 7.61 30.57 29.94
N MET A 52 6.85 30.41 28.85
CA MET A 52 5.94 29.28 28.65
C MET A 52 6.09 28.67 27.25
N ILE A 53 6.45 27.39 27.20
CA ILE A 53 6.53 26.60 25.96
C ILE A 53 5.52 25.47 26.07
N CYS A 54 4.65 25.34 25.09
CA CYS A 54 3.83 24.15 24.88
C CYS A 54 4.65 23.16 24.06
N CYS A 55 4.99 22.02 24.66
CA CYS A 55 5.63 20.93 23.95
C CYS A 55 4.57 19.88 23.63
N THR A 56 4.29 19.67 22.34
CA THR A 56 3.39 18.62 21.86
C THR A 56 4.22 17.43 21.44
N CYS A 57 4.07 16.32 22.16
CA CYS A 57 4.61 15.03 21.76
C CYS A 57 3.50 14.29 21.01
N ILE A 58 3.68 14.04 19.72
CA ILE A 58 2.83 13.12 18.96
C ILE A 58 3.54 11.77 18.98
N VAL A 59 2.90 10.82 19.64
CA VAL A 59 3.25 9.41 19.54
C VAL A 59 2.37 8.85 18.44
N ASP A 60 2.92 8.80 17.22
CA ASP A 60 2.24 8.17 16.09
C ASP A 60 2.38 6.65 16.27
N SER A 61 1.34 6.06 16.83
CA SER A 61 1.12 4.62 16.75
C SER A 61 0.04 4.39 15.71
N PHE A 62 0.14 3.28 14.97
CA PHE A 62 -0.78 2.91 13.90
C PHE A 62 -2.29 3.08 14.24
N CYS A 63 -2.63 3.05 15.54
CA CYS A 63 -3.98 3.08 16.07
C CYS A 63 -4.33 4.31 16.95
N ASN A 64 -3.39 5.15 17.39
CA ASN A 64 -3.68 6.28 18.27
C ASN A 64 -2.68 7.42 18.09
N ASP A 65 -3.20 8.64 18.00
CA ASP A 65 -2.41 9.82 18.30
C ASP A 65 -2.48 10.08 19.81
N ILE A 66 -1.37 9.89 20.51
CA ILE A 66 -1.24 10.39 21.87
C ILE A 66 -0.58 11.75 21.80
N TYR A 67 -1.33 12.77 22.19
CA TYR A 67 -0.84 14.12 22.36
C TYR A 67 -0.44 14.30 23.83
N LEU A 68 0.86 14.42 24.09
CA LEU A 68 1.34 14.92 25.37
C LEU A 68 1.53 16.42 25.23
N CYS A 69 0.73 17.23 25.93
CA CYS A 69 1.02 18.65 26.10
C CYS A 69 1.78 18.85 27.40
N VAL A 70 3.00 19.38 27.29
CA VAL A 70 3.85 19.70 28.44
C VAL A 70 4.02 21.20 28.51
N ASP A 71 3.50 21.81 29.58
CA ASP A 71 3.76 23.19 29.92
C ASP A 71 5.10 23.24 30.66
N ILE A 72 6.07 23.96 30.12
CA ILE A 72 7.39 24.16 30.75
C ILE A 72 7.67 25.63 31.03
N THR A 73 8.50 25.86 32.05
CA THR A 73 9.09 27.17 32.34
C THR A 73 10.57 27.19 31.96
N LYS A 74 11.02 28.33 31.44
CA LYS A 74 12.43 28.56 31.10
C LYS A 74 12.99 29.69 31.96
N LYS A 75 14.01 29.40 32.75
CA LYS A 75 14.74 30.39 33.55
C LYS A 75 16.24 30.15 33.42
N ASP A 76 17.00 31.19 33.07
CA ASP A 76 18.46 31.12 32.90
C ASP A 76 18.92 29.99 31.96
N GLY A 77 18.15 29.75 30.89
CA GLY A 77 18.41 28.68 29.91
C GLY A 77 18.05 27.27 30.37
N LYS A 78 17.54 27.10 31.59
CA LYS A 78 17.08 25.82 32.14
C LYS A 78 15.57 25.66 32.03
N ILE A 79 15.15 24.45 31.65
CA ILE A 79 13.78 24.03 31.46
C ILE A 79 13.32 23.24 32.68
N SER A 80 12.11 23.57 33.14
CA SER A 80 11.40 22.89 34.22
C SER A 80 9.94 22.64 33.86
N VAL A 81 9.46 21.41 34.04
CA VAL A 81 8.08 21.05 33.74
C VAL A 81 7.14 21.60 34.81
N VAL A 82 6.10 22.32 34.39
CA VAL A 82 5.05 22.87 35.24
C VAL A 82 3.84 21.96 35.24
N ARG A 83 3.40 21.54 34.05
CA ARG A 83 2.21 20.70 33.89
C ARG A 83 2.43 19.74 32.74
N VAL A 84 1.80 18.57 32.87
CA VAL A 84 1.68 17.59 31.79
C VAL A 84 0.21 17.21 31.71
N SER A 85 -0.38 17.40 30.54
CA SER A 85 -1.66 16.81 30.15
C SER A 85 -1.42 15.77 29.06
N VAL A 86 -2.12 14.64 29.19
CA VAL A 86 -2.18 13.61 28.17
C VAL A 86 -3.57 13.72 27.56
N SER A 87 -3.65 13.94 26.26
CA SER A 87 -4.89 13.75 25.48
C SER A 87 -4.63 12.65 24.46
N VAL A 88 -5.48 11.63 24.48
CA VAL A 88 -5.46 10.58 23.48
C VAL A 88 -6.55 10.94 22.48
N ASN A 89 -6.20 11.20 21.22
CA ASN A 89 -7.21 11.10 20.17
C ASN A 89 -7.43 9.62 19.93
N TYR A 90 -8.60 9.18 20.36
CA TYR A 90 -9.08 7.83 20.18
C TYR A 90 -9.39 7.62 18.70
N CYS A 91 -8.39 7.27 17.90
CA CYS A 91 -8.67 6.82 16.54
C CYS A 91 -9.07 5.35 16.53
N PHE A 92 -8.49 4.45 17.35
CA PHE A 92 -8.83 3.02 17.23
C PHE A 92 -8.83 2.29 18.57
N TYR A 93 -9.91 2.41 19.35
CA TYR A 93 -10.20 1.46 20.43
C TYR A 93 -11.07 0.33 19.91
N LEU A 94 -10.47 -0.48 19.04
CA LEU A 94 -10.94 -1.82 18.73
C LEU A 94 -10.17 -2.76 19.64
N ASP A 95 -10.86 -3.67 20.34
CA ASP A 95 -10.22 -4.91 20.78
C ASP A 95 -10.59 -5.95 19.71
N PRO A 96 -9.77 -6.15 18.66
CA PRO A 96 -10.17 -7.02 17.56
C PRO A 96 -10.41 -8.47 18.02
N LYS A 97 -9.89 -8.85 19.19
CA LYS A 97 -10.05 -10.19 19.77
C LYS A 97 -11.45 -10.42 20.34
N SER A 98 -12.19 -9.35 20.69
CA SER A 98 -13.55 -9.45 21.24
C SER A 98 -14.61 -9.81 20.21
N PHE A 99 -14.33 -9.62 18.92
CA PHE A 99 -15.26 -9.94 17.83
C PHE A 99 -15.26 -11.44 17.54
N THR A 100 -16.42 -11.97 17.16
CA THR A 100 -16.60 -13.37 16.78
C THR A 100 -16.56 -13.56 15.28
N LYS A 101 -16.85 -12.49 14.52
CA LYS A 101 -16.88 -12.46 13.07
C LYS A 101 -15.99 -11.36 12.52
N VAL A 102 -15.29 -11.67 11.43
CA VAL A 102 -14.47 -10.74 10.66
C VAL A 102 -14.89 -10.76 9.19
N VAL A 103 -15.13 -9.58 8.64
CA VAL A 103 -15.39 -9.37 7.20
C VAL A 103 -14.22 -8.60 6.62
N HIS A 104 -13.64 -9.04 5.51
CA HIS A 104 -12.52 -8.35 4.88
C HIS A 104 -12.75 -8.24 3.36
N VAL A 105 -12.91 -7.02 2.88
CA VAL A 105 -12.97 -6.68 1.46
C VAL A 105 -11.63 -6.08 1.03
N SER A 106 -11.09 -6.49 -0.11
CA SER A 106 -9.85 -5.93 -0.64
C SER A 106 -9.82 -5.89 -2.17
N HIS A 107 -8.77 -5.31 -2.75
CA HIS A 107 -8.52 -5.35 -4.19
C HIS A 107 -8.19 -6.78 -4.68
N ASP A 108 -8.14 -7.00 -5.99
CA ASP A 108 -7.99 -8.33 -6.61
C ASP A 108 -6.63 -8.61 -7.27
N ASP A 109 -5.62 -7.77 -7.03
CA ASP A 109 -4.22 -8.03 -7.36
C ASP A 109 -3.43 -8.60 -6.17
N LEU A 110 -2.11 -8.63 -6.26
CA LEU A 110 -1.26 -9.21 -5.22
C LEU A 110 -1.34 -8.42 -3.90
N ASP A 111 -1.34 -7.09 -3.95
CA ASP A 111 -1.40 -6.25 -2.75
C ASP A 111 -2.80 -6.26 -2.10
N GLY A 112 -3.86 -6.46 -2.89
CA GLY A 112 -5.20 -6.68 -2.35
C GLY A 112 -5.46 -8.10 -1.86
N ARG A 113 -4.83 -9.12 -2.48
CA ARG A 113 -5.03 -10.51 -2.04
C ARG A 113 -4.33 -10.82 -0.73
N SER A 114 -3.12 -10.30 -0.55
CA SER A 114 -2.26 -10.64 0.58
C SER A 114 -2.88 -10.26 1.95
N PRO A 115 -3.57 -9.12 2.14
CA PRO A 115 -4.32 -8.80 3.35
C PRO A 115 -5.38 -9.85 3.71
N LEU A 116 -6.05 -10.44 2.71
CA LEU A 116 -7.03 -11.50 2.93
C LEU A 116 -6.36 -12.77 3.47
N ILE A 117 -5.16 -13.09 2.99
CA ILE A 117 -4.33 -14.19 3.51
C ILE A 117 -3.92 -13.89 4.95
N LEU A 118 -3.47 -12.67 5.25
CA LEU A 118 -3.12 -12.26 6.61
C LEU A 118 -4.32 -12.36 7.57
N SER A 119 -5.53 -12.01 7.13
CA SER A 119 -6.74 -12.23 7.94
C SER A 119 -6.96 -13.70 8.30
N ARG A 120 -6.68 -14.63 7.38
CA ARG A 120 -6.80 -16.08 7.66
C ARG A 120 -5.82 -16.53 8.74
N ILE A 121 -4.65 -15.91 8.82
CA ILE A 121 -3.65 -16.18 9.85
C ILE A 121 -4.07 -15.53 11.17
N ALA A 122 -4.45 -14.24 11.15
CA ALA A 122 -4.78 -13.45 12.33
C ALA A 122 -6.05 -13.90 13.06
N PHE A 123 -7.03 -14.39 12.31
CA PHE A 123 -8.38 -14.68 12.78
C PHE A 123 -8.77 -16.14 12.53
N SER A 124 -7.80 -17.06 12.58
CA SER A 124 -8.02 -18.50 12.32
C SER A 124 -9.04 -19.17 13.25
N ASP A 125 -9.32 -18.56 14.40
CA ASP A 125 -10.28 -19.00 15.42
C ASP A 125 -11.65 -18.30 15.32
N LYS A 126 -11.87 -17.46 14.30
CA LYS A 126 -13.09 -16.65 14.12
C LYS A 126 -13.84 -17.05 12.86
N GLU A 127 -15.11 -16.65 12.78
CA GLU A 127 -15.83 -16.66 11.50
C GLU A 127 -15.22 -15.59 10.59
N LEU A 128 -14.70 -15.99 9.42
CA LEU A 128 -14.01 -15.09 8.51
C LEU A 128 -14.63 -15.11 7.11
N ILE A 129 -15.10 -13.96 6.65
CA ILE A 129 -15.60 -13.73 5.29
C ILE A 129 -14.61 -12.83 4.56
N THR A 130 -14.09 -13.29 3.41
CA THR A 130 -13.14 -12.54 2.58
C THR A 130 -13.67 -12.34 1.17
N LYS A 131 -13.48 -11.13 0.61
CA LYS A 131 -13.87 -10.78 -0.77
C LYS A 131 -12.77 -9.95 -1.42
N ALA A 132 -12.22 -10.45 -2.53
CA ALA A 132 -11.38 -9.67 -3.43
C ALA A 132 -12.25 -9.10 -4.55
N CYS A 133 -12.02 -7.86 -4.95
CA CYS A 133 -12.80 -7.20 -6.00
C CYS A 133 -12.03 -6.09 -6.73
N SER A 134 -12.54 -5.74 -7.92
CA SER A 134 -12.03 -4.60 -8.68
C SER A 134 -12.84 -3.33 -8.38
N TYR A 135 -12.30 -2.18 -8.79
CA TYR A 135 -12.92 -0.86 -8.67
C TYR A 135 -14.34 -0.76 -9.25
N SER A 136 -14.71 -1.57 -10.25
CA SER A 136 -16.06 -1.54 -10.83
C SER A 136 -17.11 -2.23 -9.95
N ARG A 137 -16.68 -3.05 -8.98
CA ARG A 137 -17.56 -3.86 -8.13
C ARG A 137 -17.48 -3.51 -6.65
N VAL A 138 -16.49 -2.72 -6.23
CA VAL A 138 -16.25 -2.38 -4.83
C VAL A 138 -17.49 -1.82 -4.14
N ASP A 139 -18.22 -0.91 -4.77
CA ASP A 139 -19.43 -0.31 -4.19
C ASP A 139 -20.52 -1.35 -3.93
N GLU A 140 -20.76 -2.23 -4.90
CA GLU A 140 -21.76 -3.31 -4.79
C GLU A 140 -21.40 -4.24 -3.63
N ILE A 141 -20.14 -4.70 -3.59
CA ILE A 141 -19.67 -5.68 -2.62
C ILE A 141 -19.63 -5.08 -1.22
N VAL A 142 -19.12 -3.86 -1.06
CA VAL A 142 -19.10 -3.19 0.26
C VAL A 142 -20.52 -2.96 0.74
N LYS A 143 -21.43 -2.44 -0.10
CA LYS A 143 -22.84 -2.25 0.28
C LYS A 143 -23.50 -3.56 0.72
N ASP A 144 -23.22 -4.66 0.02
CA ASP A 144 -23.71 -6.01 0.38
C ASP A 144 -23.20 -6.45 1.76
N MET A 145 -21.89 -6.33 2.02
CA MET A 145 -21.29 -6.67 3.32
C MET A 145 -21.84 -5.79 4.46
N LEU A 146 -22.00 -4.48 4.23
CA LEU A 146 -22.61 -3.55 5.20
C LEU A 146 -24.05 -3.93 5.56
N ASN A 147 -24.82 -4.46 4.59
CA ASN A 147 -26.22 -4.80 4.77
C ASN A 147 -26.44 -6.17 5.41
N ASN A 148 -25.62 -7.15 5.03
CA ASN A 148 -25.94 -8.57 5.23
C ASN A 148 -24.99 -9.27 6.19
N GLU A 149 -23.77 -8.74 6.39
CA GLU A 149 -22.74 -9.43 7.17
C GLU A 149 -22.36 -8.72 8.46
N LEU A 150 -22.68 -7.42 8.57
CA LEU A 150 -22.24 -6.56 9.68
C LEU A 150 -23.25 -6.53 10.82
N GLU A 151 -22.86 -7.14 11.93
CA GLU A 151 -23.51 -6.99 13.23
C GLU A 151 -22.65 -6.10 14.14
N LYS A 152 -23.26 -5.05 14.70
CA LYS A 152 -22.56 -3.94 15.38
C LYS A 152 -21.67 -4.40 16.55
N GLU A 153 -22.13 -5.35 17.35
CA GLU A 153 -21.42 -5.80 18.56
C GLU A 153 -20.44 -6.95 18.30
N THR A 154 -20.60 -7.71 17.21
CA THR A 154 -19.93 -9.01 17.01
C THR A 154 -19.03 -9.06 15.79
N THR A 155 -19.17 -8.09 14.88
CA THR A 155 -18.45 -8.06 13.59
C THR A 155 -17.43 -6.94 13.51
N LEU A 156 -16.22 -7.28 13.06
CA LEU A 156 -15.20 -6.33 12.65
C LEU A 156 -15.03 -6.38 11.13
N MET A 157 -15.12 -5.24 10.45
CA MET A 157 -14.92 -5.14 9.01
C MET A 157 -13.61 -4.44 8.67
N PHE A 158 -12.88 -4.99 7.70
CA PHE A 158 -11.72 -4.38 7.06
C PHE A 158 -12.01 -4.12 5.59
N ILE A 159 -11.53 -2.98 5.10
CA ILE A 159 -11.43 -2.64 3.68
C ILE A 159 -9.96 -2.29 3.43
N THR A 160 -9.29 -3.00 2.52
CA THR A 160 -7.86 -2.76 2.22
C THR A 160 -7.61 -2.61 0.73
N ASP A 161 -6.61 -1.81 0.37
CA ASP A 161 -6.14 -1.62 -1.02
C ASP A 161 -7.18 -1.10 -2.03
N ILE A 162 -8.36 -0.73 -1.54
CA ILE A 162 -9.45 -0.27 -2.39
C ILE A 162 -10.36 0.68 -1.62
N SER A 163 -10.65 1.80 -2.24
CA SER A 163 -11.57 2.80 -1.70
C SER A 163 -12.87 2.84 -2.51
N PRO A 164 -14.04 2.66 -1.88
CA PRO A 164 -15.32 2.77 -2.57
C PRO A 164 -15.65 4.23 -2.95
N SER A 165 -16.83 4.48 -3.53
CA SER A 165 -17.26 5.84 -3.85
C SER A 165 -17.48 6.71 -2.61
N PRO A 166 -17.42 8.06 -2.74
CA PRO A 166 -17.74 8.96 -1.64
C PRO A 166 -19.12 8.71 -1.01
N GLU A 167 -20.11 8.27 -1.79
CA GLU A 167 -21.44 7.86 -1.29
C GLU A 167 -21.33 6.71 -0.28
N VAL A 168 -20.57 5.67 -0.61
CA VAL A 168 -20.37 4.51 0.26
C VAL A 168 -19.52 4.89 1.48
N LEU A 169 -18.48 5.70 1.31
CA LEU A 169 -17.65 6.19 2.42
C LEU A 169 -18.47 7.01 3.42
N SER A 170 -19.37 7.88 2.94
CA SER A 170 -20.30 8.62 3.80
C SER A 170 -21.18 7.67 4.60
N ARG A 171 -21.69 6.61 3.97
CA ARG A 171 -22.48 5.59 4.67
C ARG A 171 -21.66 4.84 5.72
N ILE A 172 -20.42 4.47 5.40
CA ILE A 172 -19.52 3.84 6.38
C ILE A 172 -19.29 4.78 7.56
N HIS A 173 -19.09 6.06 7.31
CA HIS A 173 -18.91 7.05 8.36
C HIS A 173 -20.10 7.09 9.32
N ASP A 174 -21.33 7.16 8.80
CA ASP A 174 -22.55 7.15 9.61
C ASP A 174 -22.63 5.88 10.47
N MET A 175 -22.35 4.71 9.89
CA MET A 175 -22.32 3.45 10.63
C MET A 175 -21.24 3.44 11.72
N VAL A 176 -20.05 3.97 11.45
CA VAL A 176 -18.98 4.10 12.47
C VAL A 176 -19.43 5.02 13.61
N GLN A 177 -20.11 6.14 13.31
CA GLN A 177 -20.68 7.02 14.34
C GLN A 177 -21.78 6.33 15.15
N GLU A 178 -22.57 5.47 14.52
CA GLU A 178 -23.55 4.63 15.22
C GLU A 178 -22.87 3.58 16.10
N GLY A 179 -21.61 3.23 15.86
CA GLY A 179 -20.80 2.32 16.65
C GLY A 179 -20.48 1.00 15.96
N TYR A 180 -20.70 0.87 14.65
CA TYR A 180 -20.14 -0.23 13.89
C TYR A 180 -18.61 -0.15 13.85
N ARG A 181 -17.97 -1.30 13.62
CA ARG A 181 -16.52 -1.43 13.68
C ARG A 181 -15.96 -1.75 12.30
N ILE A 182 -15.53 -0.69 11.62
CA ILE A 182 -15.05 -0.72 10.24
C ILE A 182 -13.70 -0.01 10.20
N LEU A 183 -12.71 -0.59 9.52
CA LEU A 183 -11.40 0.00 9.28
C LEU A 183 -11.09 -0.03 7.78
N LEU A 184 -10.68 1.11 7.23
CA LEU A 184 -10.15 1.21 5.87
C LEU A 184 -8.67 1.55 5.92
N LEU A 185 -7.83 0.71 5.30
CA LEU A 185 -6.38 0.95 5.13
C LEU A 185 -6.05 0.91 3.65
N ASP A 186 -5.64 2.03 3.09
CA ASP A 186 -5.33 2.14 1.68
C ASP A 186 -4.11 3.05 1.49
N HIS A 187 -3.36 2.85 0.42
CA HIS A 187 -2.17 3.63 0.08
C HIS A 187 -2.41 4.58 -1.10
N HIS A 188 -3.58 4.49 -1.75
CA HIS A 188 -3.96 5.37 -2.84
C HIS A 188 -4.32 6.80 -2.36
N ASP A 189 -4.17 7.77 -3.27
CA ASP A 189 -4.70 9.12 -3.06
C ASP A 189 -6.22 9.09 -2.84
N ALA A 190 -6.69 9.88 -1.86
CA ALA A 190 -8.10 10.12 -1.71
C ALA A 190 -8.69 10.82 -2.94
N LYS A 191 -9.93 10.48 -3.29
CA LYS A 191 -10.70 11.29 -4.24
C LYS A 191 -10.91 12.70 -3.63
N PRO A 192 -10.83 13.78 -4.42
CA PRO A 192 -10.92 15.16 -3.90
C PRO A 192 -12.18 15.45 -3.07
N GLU A 193 -13.28 14.73 -3.32
CA GLU A 193 -14.56 14.90 -2.64
C GLU A 193 -14.64 14.19 -1.28
N VAL A 194 -13.63 13.39 -0.91
CA VAL A 194 -13.63 12.63 0.34
C VAL A 194 -13.11 13.52 1.48
N PRO A 195 -13.90 13.75 2.56
CA PRO A 195 -13.47 14.54 3.70
C PRO A 195 -12.56 13.72 4.63
N VAL A 196 -11.33 13.42 4.17
CA VAL A 196 -10.37 12.54 4.87
C VAL A 196 -10.16 12.96 6.32
N SER A 197 -10.15 14.27 6.61
CA SER A 197 -10.00 14.80 7.97
C SER A 197 -11.08 14.33 8.95
N GLU A 198 -12.30 14.12 8.47
CA GLU A 198 -13.44 13.67 9.28
C GLU A 198 -13.43 12.15 9.47
N TYR A 199 -12.77 11.42 8.57
CA TYR A 199 -12.76 9.95 8.55
C TYR A 199 -11.53 9.33 9.23
N LYS A 200 -10.62 10.14 9.78
CA LYS A 200 -9.36 9.69 10.40
C LYS A 200 -9.52 8.65 11.53
N SER A 201 -10.69 8.55 12.16
CA SER A 201 -10.97 7.54 13.19
C SER A 201 -11.25 6.14 12.66
N TRP A 202 -11.44 5.97 11.36
CA TRP A 202 -11.72 4.65 10.77
C TRP A 202 -11.06 4.45 9.40
N MET A 203 -10.42 5.48 8.85
CA MET A 203 -9.78 5.46 7.55
C MET A 203 -8.35 5.98 7.65
N LYS A 204 -7.41 5.21 7.09
CA LYS A 204 -5.99 5.57 7.01
C LYS A 204 -5.51 5.46 5.57
N LEU A 205 -5.02 6.58 5.05
CA LEU A 205 -4.52 6.74 3.68
C LEU A 205 -3.07 7.23 3.72
N ASP A 206 -2.12 6.31 3.55
CA ASP A 206 -0.69 6.64 3.59
C ASP A 206 0.04 6.06 2.38
N GLN A 207 0.71 6.91 1.61
CA GLN A 207 1.52 6.53 0.43
C GLN A 207 2.96 6.16 0.77
N THR A 208 3.44 6.62 1.92
CA THR A 208 4.84 6.45 2.32
C THR A 208 4.94 6.20 3.81
N TYR A 209 5.85 5.32 4.18
CA TYR A 209 6.30 5.17 5.55
C TYR A 209 7.06 6.42 6.03
N PRO A 210 7.20 6.62 7.36
CA PRO A 210 7.95 7.74 7.91
C PRO A 210 9.42 7.80 7.48
N ASP A 211 10.00 6.68 7.05
CA ASP A 211 11.36 6.59 6.51
C ASP A 211 11.44 6.96 5.01
N GLY A 212 10.32 7.29 4.38
CA GLY A 212 10.21 7.71 2.99
C GLY A 212 9.99 6.57 1.99
N ARG A 213 10.00 5.30 2.42
CA ARG A 213 9.67 4.16 1.54
C ARG A 213 8.20 4.19 1.15
N GLY A 214 7.88 3.75 -0.07
CA GLY A 214 6.49 3.55 -0.48
C GLY A 214 5.78 2.50 0.38
N THR A 215 4.51 2.71 0.68
CA THR A 215 3.64 1.74 1.37
C THR A 215 2.86 0.90 0.36
N ALA A 216 2.38 -0.23 0.86
CA ALA A 216 1.44 -1.12 0.21
C ALA A 216 0.38 -1.49 1.25
N ALA A 217 -0.86 -1.75 0.84
CA ALA A 217 -1.97 -2.07 1.74
C ALA A 217 -1.66 -3.31 2.60
N THR A 218 -0.95 -4.29 2.04
CA THR A 218 -0.43 -5.47 2.75
C THR A 218 0.45 -5.09 3.93
N GLY A 219 1.40 -4.17 3.72
CA GLY A 219 2.31 -3.70 4.76
C GLY A 219 1.56 -2.93 5.85
N MET A 220 0.68 -2.01 5.45
CA MET A 220 -0.17 -1.26 6.38
C MET A 220 -1.04 -2.18 7.23
N TYR A 221 -1.69 -3.18 6.62
CA TYR A 221 -2.51 -4.13 7.35
C TYR A 221 -1.68 -5.04 8.26
N TYR A 222 -0.51 -5.49 7.82
CA TYR A 222 0.42 -6.24 8.66
C TYR A 222 0.84 -5.45 9.92
N ASP A 223 1.20 -4.17 9.75
CA ASP A 223 1.55 -3.29 10.87
C ASP A 223 0.39 -3.16 11.86
N PHE A 224 -0.84 -3.02 11.37
CA PHE A 224 -2.05 -3.03 12.20
C PHE A 224 -2.16 -4.33 13.01
N LEU A 225 -2.01 -5.49 12.36
CA LEU A 225 -2.15 -6.79 13.01
C LEU A 225 -1.10 -7.00 14.09
N CYS A 226 0.16 -6.61 13.84
CA CYS A 226 1.23 -6.70 14.82
C CYS A 226 1.03 -5.73 15.99
N ALA A 227 0.61 -4.49 15.71
CA ALA A 227 0.35 -3.50 16.76
C ALA A 227 -0.78 -3.90 17.72
N ASN A 228 -1.68 -4.78 17.29
CA ASN A 228 -2.81 -5.29 18.07
C ASN A 228 -2.62 -6.72 18.59
N ASP A 229 -1.39 -7.26 18.52
CA ASP A 229 -1.05 -8.63 18.96
C ASP A 229 -1.95 -9.71 18.32
N LEU A 230 -2.35 -9.50 17.05
CA LEU A 230 -3.16 -10.44 16.27
C LEU A 230 -2.29 -11.40 15.45
N ILE A 231 -1.10 -10.94 15.04
CA ILE A 231 -0.08 -11.77 14.41
C ILE A 231 1.25 -11.54 15.12
N LYS A 232 2.00 -12.63 15.31
CA LYS A 232 3.39 -12.56 15.74
C LYS A 232 4.30 -12.41 14.52
N PRO A 233 5.21 -11.43 14.49
CA PRO A 233 6.21 -11.33 13.45
C PRO A 233 7.08 -12.59 13.36
N THR A 234 7.38 -13.02 12.13
CA THR A 234 8.37 -14.05 11.83
C THR A 234 9.21 -13.59 10.65
N PRO A 235 10.48 -14.02 10.54
CA PRO A 235 11.34 -13.58 9.45
C PRO A 235 10.79 -13.88 8.05
N ILE A 236 10.18 -15.05 7.84
CA ILE A 236 9.56 -15.41 6.55
C ILE A 236 8.34 -14.55 6.24
N LEU A 237 7.56 -14.19 7.25
CA LEU A 237 6.41 -13.31 7.08
C LEU A 237 6.86 -11.90 6.68
N GLU A 238 7.82 -11.32 7.39
CA GLU A 238 8.37 -10.00 7.07
C GLU A 238 8.95 -9.95 5.65
N ASP A 239 9.67 -10.98 5.22
CA ASP A 239 10.21 -11.09 3.86
C ASP A 239 9.08 -11.19 2.81
N TYR A 240 8.01 -11.95 3.07
CA TYR A 240 6.83 -11.98 2.19
C TYR A 240 6.16 -10.61 2.06
N ILE A 241 5.91 -9.92 3.18
CA ILE A 241 5.31 -8.58 3.19
C ILE A 241 6.17 -7.60 2.38
N GLU A 242 7.49 -7.66 2.56
CA GLU A 242 8.42 -6.81 1.81
C GLU A 242 8.42 -7.14 0.31
N LEU A 243 8.32 -8.41 -0.09
CA LEU A 243 8.20 -8.78 -1.51
C LEU A 243 6.93 -8.21 -2.15
N VAL A 244 5.79 -8.23 -1.44
CA VAL A 244 4.54 -7.63 -1.93
C VAL A 244 4.70 -6.12 -2.06
N ARG A 245 5.22 -5.45 -1.03
CA ARG A 245 5.46 -4.00 -1.02
C ARG A 245 6.41 -3.57 -2.14
N LEU A 246 7.54 -4.27 -2.31
CA LEU A 246 8.50 -3.98 -3.37
C LEU A 246 7.87 -4.11 -4.75
N PHE A 247 7.00 -5.12 -4.96
CA PHE A 247 6.31 -5.28 -6.23
C PHE A 247 5.35 -4.11 -6.50
N ASP A 248 4.47 -3.83 -5.55
CA ASP A 248 3.43 -2.80 -5.65
C ASP A 248 4.01 -1.40 -5.87
N THR A 249 5.04 -1.03 -5.09
CA THR A 249 5.72 0.26 -5.18
C THR A 249 6.69 0.36 -6.37
N TRP A 250 6.88 -0.73 -7.12
CA TRP A 250 7.86 -0.84 -8.20
C TRP A 250 9.34 -0.70 -7.77
N GLU A 251 9.63 -0.69 -6.47
CA GLU A 251 11.00 -0.61 -5.94
C GLU A 251 11.80 -1.89 -6.18
N TRP A 252 11.16 -2.98 -6.60
CA TRP A 252 11.83 -4.22 -7.01
C TRP A 252 12.69 -4.10 -8.27
N GLU A 253 12.53 -3.06 -9.10
CA GLU A 253 13.26 -2.94 -10.36
C GLU A 253 14.73 -2.51 -10.15
N GLU A 254 15.02 -1.71 -9.12
CA GLU A 254 16.34 -1.16 -8.83
C GLU A 254 16.59 -1.09 -7.31
N PRO A 255 17.30 -2.07 -6.70
CA PRO A 255 18.01 -3.19 -7.32
C PRO A 255 17.05 -4.29 -7.78
N GLU A 256 17.38 -4.95 -8.91
CA GLU A 256 16.53 -5.98 -9.53
C GLU A 256 16.25 -7.16 -8.59
N ASN A 257 15.17 -7.07 -7.81
CA ASN A 257 14.67 -8.10 -6.93
C ASN A 257 13.61 -8.93 -7.68
N LEU A 258 14.09 -9.88 -8.48
CA LEU A 258 13.23 -10.77 -9.25
C LEU A 258 12.28 -11.60 -8.38
N ARG A 259 12.52 -11.75 -7.07
CA ARG A 259 11.62 -12.50 -6.18
C ARG A 259 10.26 -11.83 -6.04
N ALA A 260 10.23 -10.50 -5.93
CA ALA A 260 8.99 -9.73 -5.84
C ALA A 260 8.16 -9.89 -7.14
N LYS A 261 8.83 -9.78 -8.29
CA LYS A 261 8.21 -10.05 -9.59
C LYS A 261 7.71 -11.49 -9.70
N ARG A 262 8.52 -12.49 -9.29
CA ARG A 262 8.15 -13.92 -9.34
C ARG A 262 6.94 -14.23 -8.46
N LEU A 263 6.82 -13.60 -7.30
CA LEU A 263 5.63 -13.71 -6.44
C LEU A 263 4.37 -13.24 -7.18
N ASN A 264 4.44 -12.09 -7.82
CA ASN A 264 3.34 -11.57 -8.63
C ASN A 264 3.05 -12.44 -9.87
N ASP A 265 4.09 -12.91 -10.57
CA ASP A 265 3.92 -13.80 -11.71
C ASP A 265 3.19 -15.09 -11.27
N TYR A 266 3.58 -15.66 -10.13
CA TYR A 266 2.92 -16.84 -9.56
C TYR A 266 1.44 -16.57 -9.22
N PHE A 267 1.14 -15.40 -8.65
CA PHE A 267 -0.24 -14.97 -8.35
C PHE A 267 -1.13 -14.99 -9.60
N PHE A 268 -0.69 -14.37 -10.71
CA PHE A 268 -1.48 -14.32 -11.95
C PHE A 268 -1.46 -15.62 -12.77
N MET A 269 -0.43 -16.46 -12.60
CA MET A 269 -0.35 -17.76 -13.28
C MET A 269 -1.23 -18.82 -12.61
N SER A 270 -1.47 -18.69 -11.30
CA SER A 270 -2.18 -19.69 -10.50
C SER A 270 -3.65 -19.36 -10.36
N HIS A 271 -4.47 -20.36 -10.02
CA HIS A 271 -5.78 -20.06 -9.46
C HIS A 271 -5.60 -19.47 -8.05
N TRP A 272 -6.39 -18.47 -7.69
CA TRP A 272 -6.25 -17.75 -6.42
C TRP A 272 -6.32 -18.68 -5.19
N GLU A 273 -7.09 -19.77 -5.26
CA GLU A 273 -7.19 -20.77 -4.18
C GLU A 273 -5.87 -21.51 -3.96
N GLU A 274 -5.18 -21.86 -5.04
CA GLU A 274 -3.89 -22.55 -4.96
C GLU A 274 -2.80 -21.57 -4.50
N PHE A 275 -2.85 -20.32 -4.97
CA PHE A 275 -1.96 -19.26 -4.48
C PHE A 275 -2.07 -19.09 -2.96
N ASP A 276 -3.29 -18.89 -2.46
CA ASP A 276 -3.56 -18.75 -1.02
C ASP A 276 -3.02 -19.94 -0.23
N LYS A 277 -3.29 -21.16 -0.71
CA LYS A 277 -2.86 -22.40 -0.06
C LYS A 277 -1.35 -22.48 0.04
N GLN A 278 -0.62 -22.17 -1.03
CA GLN A 278 0.85 -22.23 -1.05
C GLN A 278 1.48 -21.17 -0.14
N VAL A 279 0.95 -19.95 -0.18
CA VAL A 279 1.41 -18.86 0.70
C VAL A 279 1.12 -19.21 2.16
N LEU A 280 -0.12 -19.62 2.50
CA LEU A 280 -0.49 -19.99 3.87
C LEU A 280 0.37 -21.13 4.41
N LEU A 281 0.60 -22.18 3.62
CA LEU A 281 1.46 -23.29 4.03
C LEU A 281 2.85 -22.80 4.45
N ARG A 282 3.45 -21.91 3.66
CA ARG A 282 4.78 -21.35 3.94
C ARG A 282 4.79 -20.45 5.17
N LEU A 283 3.79 -19.58 5.30
CA LEU A 283 3.72 -18.60 6.38
C LEU A 283 3.29 -19.19 7.74
N THR A 284 2.67 -20.38 7.76
CA THR A 284 2.09 -20.96 8.99
C THR A 284 2.68 -22.30 9.40
N SER A 285 3.42 -22.99 8.53
CA SER A 285 4.04 -24.28 8.88
C SER A 285 5.11 -24.10 9.97
N PRO A 286 4.98 -24.76 11.14
CA PRO A 286 5.97 -24.66 12.21
C PRO A 286 7.37 -25.10 11.79
N GLU A 287 7.47 -26.07 10.87
CA GLU A 287 8.74 -26.56 10.35
C GLU A 287 9.44 -25.49 9.50
N ILE A 288 8.70 -24.90 8.55
CA ILE A 288 9.21 -23.84 7.66
C ILE A 288 9.58 -22.60 8.46
N ILE A 289 8.75 -22.19 9.42
CA ILE A 289 9.04 -21.05 10.30
C ILE A 289 10.33 -21.30 11.11
N ARG A 290 10.49 -22.49 11.68
CA ARG A 290 11.71 -22.84 12.44
C ARG A 290 12.95 -22.81 11.55
N GLU A 291 12.86 -23.40 10.36
CA GLU A 291 13.96 -23.44 9.40
C GLU A 291 14.36 -22.02 8.95
N THR A 292 13.39 -21.22 8.51
CA THR A 292 13.63 -19.84 8.06
C THR A 292 14.11 -18.91 9.18
N THR A 293 13.68 -19.16 10.43
CA THR A 293 14.23 -18.45 11.59
C THR A 293 15.72 -18.77 11.78
N ALA A 294 16.10 -20.05 11.72
CA ALA A 294 17.51 -20.45 11.82
C ALA A 294 18.35 -19.90 10.65
N GLN A 295 17.80 -19.88 9.44
CA GLN A 295 18.43 -19.25 8.27
C GLN A 295 18.63 -17.73 8.50
N TYR A 296 17.62 -17.04 9.04
CA TYR A 296 17.70 -15.61 9.36
C TYR A 296 18.78 -15.29 10.39
N GLU A 297 18.86 -16.09 11.46
CA GLU A 297 19.91 -16.00 12.48
C GLU A 297 21.31 -16.26 11.90
N ALA A 298 21.41 -17.13 10.89
CA ALA A 298 22.63 -17.38 10.12
C ALA A 298 22.95 -16.28 9.08
N GLY A 299 22.14 -15.21 8.98
CA GLY A 299 22.36 -14.08 8.08
C GLY A 299 21.67 -14.17 6.72
N VAL A 300 20.89 -15.21 6.46
CA VAL A 300 20.09 -15.32 5.23
C VAL A 300 18.93 -14.33 5.29
N ARG A 301 18.64 -13.67 4.17
CA ARG A 301 17.52 -12.72 4.03
C ARG A 301 16.50 -13.12 2.97
N THR A 302 16.82 -14.13 2.17
CA THR A 302 15.90 -14.73 1.20
C THR A 302 15.21 -15.94 1.83
N LEU A 303 14.05 -15.72 2.43
CA LEU A 303 13.37 -16.69 3.29
C LEU A 303 12.07 -17.19 2.64
N PHE A 304 11.25 -16.27 2.11
CA PHE A 304 10.08 -16.59 1.32
C PHE A 304 10.51 -16.97 -0.10
N THR A 305 10.55 -18.26 -0.37
CA THR A 305 10.78 -18.86 -1.70
C THR A 305 9.58 -19.70 -2.09
N PHE A 306 9.52 -20.22 -3.32
CA PHE A 306 8.61 -21.31 -3.66
C PHE A 306 9.32 -22.67 -3.67
N ASP A 307 8.56 -23.75 -3.88
CA ASP A 307 9.16 -25.07 -4.04
C ASP A 307 9.74 -25.23 -5.44
N GLU A 308 10.55 -26.28 -5.65
CA GLU A 308 11.25 -26.50 -6.92
C GLU A 308 10.29 -26.60 -8.11
N ASN A 309 9.07 -27.13 -7.93
CA ASN A 309 8.11 -27.26 -9.02
C ASN A 309 7.56 -25.90 -9.43
N ILE A 310 7.18 -25.07 -8.46
CA ILE A 310 6.71 -23.71 -8.71
C ILE A 310 7.82 -22.85 -9.29
N GLU A 311 9.04 -22.93 -8.75
CA GLU A 311 10.20 -22.20 -9.28
C GLU A 311 10.49 -22.60 -10.74
N TYR A 312 10.40 -23.90 -11.06
CA TYR A 312 10.56 -24.37 -12.44
C TYR A 312 9.46 -23.84 -13.38
N MET A 313 8.19 -23.82 -12.93
CA MET A 313 7.09 -23.25 -13.73
C MET A 313 7.32 -21.76 -14.00
N LEU A 314 7.75 -21.00 -12.99
CA LEU A 314 8.09 -19.58 -13.13
C LEU A 314 9.24 -19.36 -14.11
N ASP A 315 10.25 -20.23 -14.14
CA ASP A 315 11.35 -20.13 -15.10
C ASP A 315 10.89 -20.37 -16.55
N VAL A 316 9.97 -21.32 -16.76
CA VAL A 316 9.37 -21.57 -18.07
C VAL A 316 8.57 -20.35 -18.52
N GLU A 317 7.78 -19.75 -17.64
CA GLU A 317 6.99 -18.57 -17.97
C GLU A 317 7.86 -17.35 -18.23
N HIS A 318 8.92 -17.14 -17.43
CA HIS A 318 9.88 -16.07 -17.66
C HIS A 318 10.51 -16.15 -19.05
N LYS A 319 10.93 -17.35 -19.48
CA LYS A 319 11.47 -17.56 -20.84
C LYS A 319 10.44 -17.25 -21.93
N ARG A 320 9.15 -17.56 -21.70
CA ARG A 320 8.06 -17.22 -22.64
C ARG A 320 7.88 -15.71 -22.74
N ILE A 321 7.88 -15.00 -21.62
CA ILE A 321 7.78 -13.53 -21.55
C ILE A 321 8.94 -12.91 -22.33
N GLN A 322 10.19 -13.34 -22.08
CA GLN A 322 11.37 -12.84 -22.78
C GLN A 322 11.28 -13.08 -24.30
N GLY A 323 10.89 -14.30 -24.70
CA GLY A 323 10.69 -14.63 -26.11
C GLY A 323 9.62 -13.76 -26.78
N TYR A 324 8.51 -13.50 -26.06
CA TYR A 324 7.45 -12.61 -26.53
C TYR A 324 7.92 -11.17 -26.68
N CYS A 325 8.61 -10.62 -25.68
CA CYS A 325 9.16 -9.26 -25.72
C CYS A 325 10.12 -9.07 -26.91
N LYS A 326 11.03 -10.03 -27.12
CA LYS A 326 11.95 -10.02 -28.27
C LYS A 326 11.21 -10.09 -29.61
N LYS A 327 10.14 -10.88 -29.70
CA LYS A 327 9.28 -10.93 -30.89
C LYS A 327 8.61 -9.57 -31.14
N LYS A 328 8.06 -8.93 -30.10
CA LYS A 328 7.41 -7.63 -30.22
C LYS A 328 8.37 -6.52 -30.60
N LYS A 329 9.62 -6.54 -30.10
CA LYS A 329 10.70 -5.65 -30.56
C LYS A 329 10.90 -5.71 -32.07
N ASN A 330 10.94 -6.91 -32.65
CA ASN A 330 11.12 -7.06 -34.09
C ASN A 330 9.88 -6.69 -34.92
N GLN A 331 8.69 -6.65 -34.30
CA GLN A 331 7.41 -6.32 -34.95
C GLN A 331 7.03 -4.84 -34.83
N MET A 332 7.60 -4.13 -33.84
CA MET A 332 7.28 -2.74 -33.57
C MET A 332 7.66 -1.85 -34.75
N LYS A 333 6.83 -0.84 -35.01
CA LYS A 333 7.08 0.21 -35.98
C LYS A 333 7.24 1.55 -35.27
N LEU A 334 8.29 2.28 -35.60
CA LEU A 334 8.48 3.65 -35.12
C LEU A 334 7.73 4.60 -36.05
N LEU A 335 6.90 5.46 -35.45
CA LEU A 335 6.12 6.49 -36.11
C LEU A 335 6.48 7.86 -35.53
N HIS A 336 6.18 8.90 -36.30
CA HIS A 336 6.33 10.29 -35.90
C HIS A 336 5.07 11.04 -36.28
N GLY A 337 4.40 11.63 -35.30
CA GLY A 337 3.11 12.27 -35.52
C GLY A 337 2.61 13.04 -34.32
N ASN A 338 1.58 13.83 -34.55
CA ASN A 338 0.77 14.43 -33.50
C ASN A 338 -0.33 13.44 -33.09
N VAL A 339 -0.48 13.21 -31.79
CA VAL A 339 -1.38 12.19 -31.24
C VAL A 339 -2.32 12.73 -30.15
N ASP A 340 -2.24 14.01 -29.83
CA ASP A 340 -3.07 14.66 -28.81
C ASP A 340 -3.73 15.93 -29.36
N SER A 341 -4.24 16.77 -28.46
CA SER A 341 -4.92 18.02 -28.84
C SER A 341 -3.98 19.23 -28.95
N THR A 342 -2.68 19.02 -28.70
CA THR A 342 -1.63 20.04 -28.79
C THR A 342 -0.94 19.96 -30.14
N ASP A 343 -0.18 20.98 -30.56
CA ASP A 343 0.63 20.93 -31.79
C ASP A 343 1.98 20.16 -31.62
N ARG A 344 2.12 19.38 -30.54
CA ARG A 344 3.35 18.65 -30.25
C ARG A 344 3.49 17.43 -31.14
N MET A 345 4.66 17.30 -31.76
CA MET A 345 5.05 16.09 -32.48
C MET A 345 5.74 15.11 -31.54
N TYR A 346 5.39 13.83 -31.66
CA TYR A 346 5.92 12.75 -30.85
C TYR A 346 6.57 11.67 -31.70
N LYS A 347 7.66 11.08 -31.21
CA LYS A 347 8.20 9.83 -31.74
C LYS A 347 7.66 8.68 -30.90
N TYR A 348 7.01 7.70 -31.51
CA TYR A 348 6.41 6.61 -30.74
C TYR A 348 6.50 5.27 -31.46
N GLY A 349 6.68 4.21 -30.69
CA GLY A 349 6.58 2.84 -31.18
C GLY A 349 5.11 2.40 -31.20
N VAL A 350 4.69 1.65 -32.23
CA VAL A 350 3.41 0.95 -32.25
C VAL A 350 3.64 -0.52 -32.50
N VAL A 351 3.01 -1.36 -31.69
CA VAL A 351 3.09 -2.81 -31.81
C VAL A 351 1.77 -3.47 -31.41
N PHE A 352 1.37 -4.53 -32.10
CA PHE A 352 0.28 -5.37 -31.60
C PHE A 352 0.78 -6.19 -30.42
N ALA A 353 0.10 -6.08 -29.27
CA ALA A 353 0.43 -6.85 -28.07
C ALA A 353 -0.82 -7.20 -27.27
N GLU A 354 -1.16 -8.47 -27.31
CA GLU A 354 -2.32 -9.11 -26.69
C GLU A 354 -1.97 -9.82 -25.37
N LYS A 355 -0.68 -9.97 -25.04
CA LYS A 355 -0.18 -10.63 -23.83
C LYS A 355 0.97 -9.82 -23.24
N TYR A 356 1.22 -9.97 -21.94
CA TYR A 356 2.38 -9.41 -21.23
C TYR A 356 2.61 -7.93 -21.56
N GLN A 357 1.54 -7.12 -21.61
CA GLN A 357 1.63 -5.74 -22.10
C GLN A 357 2.53 -4.87 -21.23
N SER A 358 2.54 -5.12 -19.92
CA SER A 358 3.41 -4.41 -18.98
C SER A 358 4.88 -4.75 -19.23
N GLU A 359 5.21 -6.02 -19.37
CA GLU A 359 6.57 -6.51 -19.63
C GLU A 359 7.07 -6.07 -21.00
N ALA A 360 6.26 -6.29 -22.04
CA ALA A 360 6.59 -5.88 -23.41
C ALA A 360 6.72 -4.36 -23.50
N GLY A 361 5.82 -3.60 -22.86
CA GLY A 361 5.86 -2.15 -22.82
C GLY A 361 7.11 -1.62 -22.15
N ASN A 362 7.45 -2.13 -20.96
CA ASN A 362 8.67 -1.73 -20.24
C ASN A 362 9.93 -2.11 -21.02
N PHE A 363 10.01 -3.34 -21.53
CA PHE A 363 11.11 -3.82 -22.36
C PHE A 363 11.34 -2.91 -23.57
N LEU A 364 10.29 -2.60 -24.33
CA LEU A 364 10.40 -1.73 -25.50
C LEU A 364 10.80 -0.31 -25.12
N CYS A 365 10.26 0.25 -24.02
CA CYS A 365 10.64 1.57 -23.53
C CYS A 365 12.12 1.67 -23.14
N LYS A 366 12.69 0.61 -22.57
CA LYS A 366 14.13 0.55 -22.24
C LYS A 366 14.99 0.39 -23.50
N GLU A 367 14.63 -0.54 -24.38
CA GLU A 367 15.39 -0.85 -25.59
C GLU A 367 15.46 0.30 -26.59
N PHE A 368 14.39 1.10 -26.70
CA PHE A 368 14.27 2.22 -27.64
C PHE A 368 14.24 3.58 -26.94
N MET A 369 14.88 3.67 -25.76
CA MET A 369 14.81 4.86 -24.91
C MET A 369 15.24 6.14 -25.65
N ASP A 370 16.23 6.08 -26.55
CA ASP A 370 16.70 7.26 -27.28
C ASP A 370 15.92 7.55 -28.57
N GLU A 371 15.10 6.61 -29.02
CA GLU A 371 14.45 6.65 -30.34
C GLU A 371 12.97 7.06 -30.26
N MET A 372 12.32 6.83 -29.12
CA MET A 372 10.90 7.13 -28.91
C MET A 372 10.61 7.79 -27.56
N ASP A 373 9.50 8.51 -27.51
CA ASP A 373 8.94 9.13 -26.31
C ASP A 373 8.13 8.11 -25.50
N PHE A 374 7.37 7.27 -26.19
CA PHE A 374 6.50 6.24 -25.61
C PHE A 374 6.19 5.13 -26.62
N VAL A 375 5.58 4.04 -26.17
CA VAL A 375 5.09 2.93 -26.98
C VAL A 375 3.58 2.76 -26.83
N VAL A 376 2.93 2.39 -27.93
CA VAL A 376 1.51 2.02 -28.03
C VAL A 376 1.42 0.52 -28.29
N LEU A 377 0.80 -0.19 -27.36
CA LEU A 377 0.56 -1.63 -27.40
C LEU A 377 -0.91 -1.86 -27.77
N ILE A 378 -1.18 -2.38 -28.96
CA ILE A 378 -2.54 -2.58 -29.49
C ILE A 378 -2.99 -4.01 -29.20
N ASP A 379 -4.05 -4.18 -28.43
CA ASP A 379 -4.82 -5.43 -28.35
C ASP A 379 -6.07 -5.31 -29.21
N ALA A 380 -5.95 -5.77 -30.45
CA ALA A 380 -7.03 -5.76 -31.41
C ALA A 380 -8.21 -6.68 -30.99
N GLY A 381 -7.93 -7.74 -30.22
CA GLY A 381 -8.94 -8.69 -29.77
C GLY A 381 -9.88 -8.07 -28.75
N SER A 382 -9.34 -7.35 -27.76
CA SER A 382 -10.14 -6.61 -26.77
C SER A 382 -10.55 -5.21 -27.22
N LYS A 383 -10.12 -4.77 -28.40
CA LYS A 383 -10.31 -3.40 -28.94
C LYS A 383 -9.81 -2.32 -27.97
N LYS A 384 -8.64 -2.55 -27.37
CA LYS A 384 -7.99 -1.63 -26.44
C LYS A 384 -6.55 -1.37 -26.86
N MET A 385 -6.00 -0.26 -26.38
CA MET A 385 -4.58 0.03 -26.48
C MET A 385 -4.03 0.50 -25.14
N SER A 386 -2.79 0.13 -24.88
CA SER A 386 -2.02 0.54 -23.72
C SER A 386 -0.89 1.46 -24.17
N LEU A 387 -0.73 2.60 -23.49
CA LEU A 387 0.38 3.53 -23.69
C LEU A 387 1.35 3.38 -22.51
N ARG A 388 2.65 3.30 -22.81
CA ARG A 388 3.71 3.16 -21.81
C ARG A 388 4.87 4.06 -22.20
N ARG A 389 5.49 4.72 -21.22
CA ARG A 389 6.74 5.45 -21.41
C ARG A 389 7.80 5.03 -20.40
N HIS A 390 9.06 5.28 -20.72
CA HIS A 390 10.13 5.12 -19.74
C HIS A 390 10.02 6.15 -18.61
N LYS A 391 10.40 5.79 -17.37
CA LYS A 391 10.27 6.65 -16.18
C LYS A 391 10.99 8.01 -16.30
N HIS A 392 12.09 8.07 -17.04
CA HIS A 392 12.86 9.30 -17.27
C HIS A 392 12.37 10.15 -18.44
N LYS A 393 11.34 9.72 -19.18
CA LYS A 393 10.76 10.52 -20.26
C LYS A 393 9.75 11.52 -19.71
N PRO A 394 9.77 12.80 -20.15
CA PRO A 394 8.87 13.83 -19.64
C PRO A 394 7.45 13.76 -20.21
N VAL A 395 7.18 12.91 -21.19
CA VAL A 395 5.84 12.78 -21.81
C VAL A 395 4.82 12.26 -20.78
N ASN A 396 3.59 12.79 -20.81
CA ASN A 396 2.50 12.31 -19.97
C ASN A 396 1.54 11.47 -20.82
N VAL A 397 1.70 10.14 -20.80
CA VAL A 397 0.84 9.25 -21.60
C VAL A 397 -0.58 9.17 -21.06
N GLY A 398 -0.80 9.47 -19.77
CA GLY A 398 -2.12 9.58 -19.16
C GLY A 398 -2.94 10.72 -19.78
N ALA A 399 -2.33 11.88 -19.95
CA ALA A 399 -2.96 13.03 -20.61
C ALA A 399 -3.29 12.73 -22.08
N ILE A 400 -2.38 12.07 -22.80
CA ILE A 400 -2.63 11.62 -24.19
C ILE A 400 -3.85 10.68 -24.21
N ALA A 401 -3.86 9.64 -23.38
CA ALA A 401 -4.97 8.69 -23.32
C ALA A 401 -6.30 9.35 -22.95
N LEU A 402 -6.30 10.32 -22.03
CA LEU A 402 -7.50 11.08 -21.66
C LEU A 402 -8.13 11.80 -22.87
N SER A 403 -7.30 12.44 -23.71
CA SER A 403 -7.75 13.10 -24.94
C SER A 403 -8.30 12.14 -26.01
N LEU A 404 -8.09 10.84 -25.82
CA LEU A 404 -8.51 9.74 -26.69
C LEU A 404 -9.69 8.94 -26.09
N GLY A 405 -10.29 9.39 -24.99
CA GLY A 405 -11.39 8.72 -24.31
C GLY A 405 -10.94 7.56 -23.41
N GLY A 406 -9.67 7.59 -22.96
CA GLY A 406 -9.10 6.67 -21.99
C GLY A 406 -8.67 7.40 -20.70
N GLY A 407 -7.64 6.87 -20.05
CA GLY A 407 -7.07 7.46 -18.84
C GLY A 407 -5.89 6.65 -18.30
N GLY A 408 -5.29 7.13 -17.21
CA GLY A 408 -4.20 6.45 -16.51
C GLY A 408 -3.20 7.42 -15.87
N ARG A 409 -2.10 6.85 -15.37
CA ARG A 409 -1.01 7.59 -14.72
C ARG A 409 -0.06 8.19 -15.77
N PRO A 410 0.79 9.18 -15.40
CA PRO A 410 1.69 9.82 -16.35
C PRO A 410 2.66 8.89 -17.11
N ALA A 411 2.98 7.73 -16.54
CA ALA A 411 3.88 6.74 -17.15
C ALA A 411 3.14 5.56 -17.85
N THR A 412 1.88 5.33 -17.52
CA THR A 412 1.12 4.16 -17.95
C THR A 412 -0.36 4.51 -18.10
N ALA A 413 -0.92 4.29 -19.28
CA ALA A 413 -2.30 4.62 -19.57
C ALA A 413 -2.93 3.61 -20.53
N GLY A 414 -4.25 3.67 -20.66
CA GLY A 414 -5.01 2.85 -21.59
C GLY A 414 -6.16 3.64 -22.22
N CYS A 415 -6.51 3.30 -23.45
CA CYS A 415 -7.65 3.89 -24.16
C CYS A 415 -8.30 2.88 -25.11
N PRO A 416 -9.57 3.08 -25.49
CA PRO A 416 -10.24 2.22 -26.46
C PRO A 416 -9.65 2.36 -27.87
N LEU A 417 -9.69 1.27 -28.64
CA LEU A 417 -9.42 1.27 -30.08
C LEU A 417 -10.73 1.64 -30.82
N ASN A 418 -10.99 2.94 -30.93
CA ASN A 418 -12.11 3.53 -31.66
C ASN A 418 -11.63 4.12 -33.01
N GLU A 419 -12.53 4.69 -33.80
CA GLU A 419 -12.16 5.25 -35.12
C GLU A 419 -11.06 6.32 -35.04
N LYS A 420 -11.12 7.20 -34.03
CA LYS A 420 -10.10 8.25 -33.83
C LYS A 420 -8.73 7.62 -33.55
N THR A 421 -8.65 6.67 -32.62
CA THR A 421 -7.38 6.05 -32.25
C THR A 421 -6.84 5.10 -33.32
N LYS A 422 -7.73 4.42 -34.04
CA LYS A 422 -7.39 3.62 -35.21
C LYS A 422 -6.71 4.48 -36.27
N HIS A 423 -7.26 5.64 -36.60
CA HIS A 423 -6.67 6.56 -37.57
C HIS A 423 -5.27 7.04 -37.16
N LEU A 424 -5.04 7.27 -35.87
CA LEU A 424 -3.75 7.77 -35.36
C LEU A 424 -2.65 6.69 -35.28
N PHE A 425 -3.01 5.46 -34.90
CA PHE A 425 -2.02 4.45 -34.52
C PHE A 425 -2.04 3.20 -35.40
N LEU A 426 -3.19 2.84 -35.99
CA LEU A 426 -3.33 1.61 -36.78
C LEU A 426 -3.20 1.88 -38.27
N ASP A 427 -3.93 2.86 -38.80
CA ASP A 427 -3.95 3.16 -40.23
C ASP A 427 -2.55 3.45 -40.80
N PRO A 428 -1.64 4.17 -40.11
CA PRO A 428 -0.26 4.36 -40.58
C PRO A 428 0.54 3.07 -40.74
N LEU A 429 0.13 1.97 -40.10
CA LEU A 429 0.77 0.65 -40.24
C LEU A 429 0.31 -0.10 -41.49
N LEU A 430 -0.81 0.32 -42.10
CA LEU A 430 -1.44 -0.35 -43.25
C LEU A 430 -1.09 0.31 -44.60
N VAL A 431 -0.37 1.44 -44.59
CA VAL A 431 0.01 2.18 -45.81
C VAL A 431 1.28 1.60 -46.47
N PHE A 432 1.53 0.30 -46.31
CA PHE A 432 2.69 -0.40 -46.90
C PHE A 432 2.29 -1.35 -48.02
#